data_AF-A0A6N2YSE3-F1
#
_entry.id   AF-A0A6N2YSE3-F1
#
_cell.length_a   1.000
_cell.length_b   1.000
_cell.length_c   1.000
_cell.angle_alpha   90.00
_cell.angle_beta   90.00
_cell.angle_gamma   90.00
#
_symmetry.space_group_name_H-M   'P 1'
#
loop_
_entity.id
_entity.type
_entity.pdbx_description
1 polymer ?
#
loop_
_entity_poly.entity_id
_entity_poly.type
_entity_poly.pdbx_seq_one_letter_code
_entity_poly.pdbx_strand_id
1 'polypeptide(L)'
;MTQISNPLADMARIKESLMSMFLEDEDTVKLVMPVPDDPDFTREQNWYGGKMHTTVTGQPKEVTLTGHCFDLPYLEGAVPDSRCALFIETQLLKVPNRFLKEVGVAVTVFCHKDLIHLSGPEKEYFASRGIYGNRTDCLCQTIDRLIMSLTVTDSIKKNYAIGDMQLSEKEPVKLPEPGSGFYGKILSYTYHSNYQIRKKRNG
;
A
#
# COMPACT_ATOMS: atom_id res chain seq x y z
N MET A 1 -29.77 -2.19 17.12
CA MET A 1 -28.40 -1.94 17.64
C MET A 1 -27.70 -1.02 16.66
N THR A 2 -27.44 0.21 17.07
CA THR A 2 -26.84 1.26 16.25
C THR A 2 -25.34 1.00 16.16
N GLN A 3 -24.80 0.73 14.97
CA GLN A 3 -23.37 0.52 14.83
C GLN A 3 -22.69 1.90 14.78
N ILE A 4 -21.97 2.21 15.84
CA ILE A 4 -21.09 3.38 15.93
C ILE A 4 -19.88 3.10 15.02
N SER A 5 -19.67 3.92 13.98
CA SER A 5 -18.44 3.88 13.18
C SER A 5 -17.28 4.27 14.08
N ASN A 6 -16.28 3.40 14.21
CA ASN A 6 -15.05 3.70 14.94
C ASN A 6 -14.04 4.23 13.91
N PRO A 7 -13.76 5.55 13.88
CA PRO A 7 -12.88 6.13 12.86
C PRO A 7 -11.45 5.56 12.93
N LEU A 8 -11.00 5.11 14.11
CA LEU A 8 -9.70 4.45 14.26
C LEU A 8 -9.69 3.05 13.62
N ALA A 9 -10.83 2.35 13.65
CA ALA A 9 -10.96 1.06 12.96
C ALA A 9 -11.05 1.27 11.44
N ASP A 10 -11.74 2.32 10.98
CA ASP A 10 -11.83 2.66 9.57
C ASP A 10 -10.45 3.03 8.99
N MET A 11 -9.61 3.74 9.77
CA MET A 11 -8.21 4.02 9.43
C MET A 11 -7.40 2.73 9.18
N ALA A 12 -7.48 1.74 10.07
CA ALA A 12 -6.81 0.46 9.88
C ALA A 12 -7.30 -0.31 8.65
N ARG A 13 -8.62 -0.38 8.44
CA ARG A 13 -9.22 -1.10 7.30
C ARG A 13 -8.93 -0.46 5.95
N ILE A 14 -8.71 0.86 5.92
CA ILE A 14 -8.27 1.55 4.71
C ILE A 14 -6.87 1.11 4.31
N LYS A 15 -5.96 0.88 5.28
CA LYS A 15 -4.65 0.28 5.00
C LYS A 15 -4.81 -1.08 4.33
N GLU A 16 -5.56 -2.00 4.94
CA GLU A 16 -5.85 -3.34 4.39
C GLU A 16 -6.42 -3.27 2.97
N SER A 17 -7.37 -2.36 2.72
CA SER A 17 -7.99 -2.17 1.41
C SER A 17 -7.00 -1.68 0.35
N LEU A 18 -6.11 -0.75 0.72
CA LEU A 18 -5.05 -0.26 -0.18
C LEU A 18 -4.02 -1.36 -0.46
N MET A 19 -3.64 -2.16 0.54
CA MET A 19 -2.69 -3.26 0.33
C MET A 19 -3.25 -4.33 -0.61
N SER A 20 -4.53 -4.70 -0.46
CA SER A 20 -5.21 -5.65 -1.37
C SER A 20 -5.29 -5.08 -2.78
N MET A 21 -5.61 -3.79 -2.91
CA MET A 21 -5.66 -3.11 -4.20
C MET A 21 -4.29 -3.13 -4.91
N PHE A 22 -3.21 -2.84 -4.18
CA PHE A 22 -1.86 -2.89 -4.74
C PHE A 22 -1.44 -4.31 -5.11
N LEU A 23 -1.89 -5.31 -4.36
CA LEU A 23 -1.68 -6.72 -4.68
C LEU A 23 -2.40 -7.14 -5.97
N GLU A 24 -3.61 -6.65 -6.21
CA GLU A 24 -4.42 -6.97 -7.39
C GLU A 24 -3.92 -6.31 -8.68
N ASP A 25 -3.18 -5.20 -8.56
CA ASP A 25 -2.63 -4.50 -9.72
C ASP A 25 -1.32 -5.13 -10.22
N GLU A 26 -1.36 -5.65 -11.45
CA GLU A 26 -0.22 -6.30 -12.10
C GLU A 26 0.99 -5.38 -12.25
N ASP A 27 0.78 -4.10 -12.57
CA ASP A 27 1.87 -3.14 -12.78
C ASP A 27 2.60 -2.86 -11.45
N THR A 28 1.86 -2.73 -10.35
CA THR A 28 2.38 -2.54 -9.00
C THR A 28 3.16 -3.77 -8.54
N VAL A 29 2.58 -4.97 -8.66
CA VAL A 29 3.27 -6.20 -8.26
C VAL A 29 4.51 -6.43 -9.09
N LYS A 30 4.48 -6.20 -10.41
CA LYS A 30 5.67 -6.32 -11.26
C LYS A 30 6.80 -5.37 -10.86
N LEU A 31 6.48 -4.20 -10.31
CA LEU A 31 7.48 -3.26 -9.82
C LEU A 31 8.01 -3.62 -8.43
N VAL A 32 7.13 -4.05 -7.51
CA VAL A 32 7.47 -4.33 -6.11
C VAL A 32 8.11 -5.72 -5.94
N MET A 33 7.49 -6.73 -6.54
CA MET A 33 7.79 -8.16 -6.40
C MET A 33 7.79 -8.81 -7.80
N PRO A 34 8.77 -8.48 -8.67
CA PRO A 34 8.83 -9.01 -10.04
C PRO A 34 8.96 -10.54 -10.08
N VAL A 35 9.51 -11.13 -9.02
CA VAL A 35 9.60 -12.57 -8.78
C VAL A 35 9.16 -12.81 -7.34
N PRO A 36 8.37 -13.86 -7.04
CA PRO A 36 8.06 -14.24 -5.67
C PRO A 36 9.33 -14.55 -4.87
N ASP A 37 9.35 -14.17 -3.58
CA ASP A 37 10.43 -14.55 -2.66
C ASP A 37 10.57 -16.08 -2.58
N ASP A 38 9.44 -16.80 -2.60
CA ASP A 38 9.38 -18.25 -2.62
C ASP A 38 8.21 -18.74 -3.51
N PRO A 39 8.52 -19.45 -4.62
CA PRO A 39 7.51 -19.88 -5.59
C PRO A 39 6.59 -20.99 -5.08
N ASP A 40 6.91 -21.63 -3.95
CA ASP A 40 6.04 -22.65 -3.33
C ASP A 40 4.86 -22.04 -2.57
N PHE A 41 4.82 -20.71 -2.44
CA PHE A 41 3.77 -19.95 -1.76
C PHE A 41 3.00 -19.05 -2.73
N THR A 42 1.77 -18.70 -2.35
CA THR A 42 0.91 -17.87 -3.19
C THR A 42 1.48 -16.45 -3.31
N ARG A 43 1.02 -15.72 -4.34
CA ARG A 43 1.34 -14.29 -4.52
C ARG A 43 0.97 -13.49 -3.26
N GLU A 44 -0.18 -13.79 -2.66
CA GLU A 44 -0.65 -13.15 -1.43
C GLU A 44 0.26 -13.41 -0.23
N GLN A 45 0.71 -14.66 -0.06
CA GLN A 45 1.64 -15.04 1.02
C GLN A 45 3.00 -14.35 0.86
N ASN A 46 3.53 -14.29 -0.37
CA ASN A 46 4.77 -13.55 -0.66
C ASN A 46 4.60 -12.04 -0.45
N TRP A 47 3.41 -11.50 -0.73
CA TRP A 47 3.13 -10.07 -0.60
C TRP A 47 3.04 -9.59 0.85
N TYR A 48 2.30 -10.30 1.70
CA TYR A 48 2.10 -9.91 3.10
C TYR A 48 3.17 -10.45 4.04
N GLY A 49 3.86 -11.52 3.66
CA GLY A 49 4.85 -12.17 4.51
C GLY A 49 4.23 -12.88 5.72
N GLY A 50 5.09 -13.28 6.66
CA GLY A 50 4.74 -14.00 7.87
C GLY A 50 5.26 -15.44 7.90
N LYS A 51 4.92 -16.15 8.98
CA LYS A 51 5.26 -17.57 9.14
C LYS A 51 4.34 -18.42 8.28
N MET A 52 4.91 -19.12 7.32
CA MET A 52 4.19 -19.94 6.37
C MET A 52 4.56 -21.41 6.54
N HIS A 53 3.55 -22.25 6.36
CA HIS A 53 3.70 -23.70 6.32
C HIS A 53 3.03 -24.21 5.05
N THR A 54 3.70 -25.11 4.34
CA THR A 54 3.15 -25.81 3.18
C THR A 54 3.77 -27.20 3.08
N THR A 55 3.34 -27.99 2.10
CA THR A 55 3.91 -29.31 1.80
C THR A 55 4.40 -29.32 0.36
N VAL A 56 5.71 -29.48 0.17
CA VAL A 56 6.35 -29.52 -1.15
C VAL A 56 6.88 -30.92 -1.39
N THR A 57 6.45 -31.57 -2.47
CA THR A 57 6.84 -32.96 -2.79
C THR A 57 6.61 -33.97 -1.64
N GLY A 58 5.57 -33.74 -0.83
CA GLY A 58 5.24 -34.58 0.33
C GLY A 58 6.04 -34.29 1.60
N GLN A 59 6.96 -33.32 1.58
CA GLN A 59 7.73 -32.89 2.76
C GLN A 59 7.19 -31.56 3.29
N PRO A 60 7.08 -31.39 4.62
CA PRO A 60 6.68 -30.12 5.20
C PRO A 60 7.78 -29.08 4.96
N LYS A 61 7.36 -27.89 4.52
CA LYS A 61 8.20 -26.71 4.36
C LYS A 61 7.66 -25.61 5.27
N GLU A 62 8.50 -25.13 6.18
CA GLU A 62 8.22 -23.98 7.05
C GLU A 62 9.23 -22.89 6.75
N VAL A 63 8.73 -21.69 6.44
CA VAL A 63 9.56 -20.51 6.16
C VAL A 63 8.94 -19.27 6.79
N THR A 64 9.75 -18.25 7.02
CA THR A 64 9.26 -16.91 7.36
C THR A 64 9.51 -16.02 6.16
N LEU A 65 8.45 -15.63 5.46
CA LEU A 65 8.51 -14.67 4.37
C LEU A 65 8.53 -13.26 4.96
N THR A 66 9.40 -12.39 4.46
CA THR A 66 9.49 -11.00 4.94
C THR A 66 8.28 -10.18 4.49
N GLY A 67 7.78 -10.41 3.28
CA GLY A 67 6.71 -9.62 2.69
C GLY A 67 7.21 -8.36 1.97
N HIS A 68 6.33 -7.74 1.22
CA HIS A 68 6.60 -6.55 0.41
C HIS A 68 5.63 -5.39 0.67
N CYS A 69 4.52 -5.61 1.36
CA CYS A 69 3.56 -4.57 1.66
C CYS A 69 3.15 -4.65 3.13
N PHE A 70 3.30 -3.53 3.83
CA PHE A 70 3.16 -3.45 5.28
C PHE A 70 2.15 -2.37 5.67
N ASP A 71 1.34 -2.63 6.69
CA ASP A 71 0.37 -1.68 7.27
C ASP A 71 0.95 -0.89 8.46
N LEU A 72 2.27 -0.76 8.50
CA LEU A 72 3.02 -0.05 9.54
C LEU A 72 4.00 0.92 8.87
N PRO A 73 4.46 1.98 9.56
CA PRO A 73 5.50 2.83 9.02
C PRO A 73 6.81 2.06 8.91
N TYR A 74 7.65 2.42 7.95
CA TYR A 74 9.00 1.87 7.90
C TYR A 74 9.77 2.23 9.17
N LEU A 75 10.46 1.23 9.71
CA LEU A 75 11.48 1.38 10.74
C LEU A 75 12.81 0.92 10.14
N GLU A 76 13.88 1.66 10.42
CA GLU A 76 15.22 1.28 9.96
C GLU A 76 15.56 -0.16 10.41
N GLY A 77 16.06 -0.96 9.47
CA GLY A 77 16.36 -2.38 9.72
C GLY A 77 15.16 -3.33 9.61
N ALA A 78 13.94 -2.85 9.37
CA ALA A 78 12.76 -3.71 9.19
C ALA A 78 12.84 -4.57 7.91
N VAL A 79 13.54 -4.10 6.88
CA VAL A 79 13.79 -4.83 5.64
C VAL A 79 15.29 -5.11 5.54
N PRO A 80 15.72 -6.36 5.78
CA PRO A 80 17.14 -6.68 5.90
C PRO A 80 17.85 -6.96 4.56
N ASP A 81 17.10 -7.08 3.47
CA ASP A 81 17.58 -7.61 2.19
C ASP A 81 17.21 -6.73 0.99
N SER A 82 17.72 -7.11 -0.18
CA SER A 82 17.55 -6.35 -1.42
C SER A 82 16.17 -6.58 -2.02
N ARG A 83 15.20 -5.73 -1.66
CA ARG A 83 13.84 -5.75 -2.21
C ARG A 83 13.27 -4.35 -2.47
N CYS A 84 12.11 -4.31 -3.12
CA CYS A 84 11.20 -3.17 -3.02
C CYS A 84 10.09 -3.49 -2.02
N ALA A 85 9.64 -2.47 -1.30
CA ALA A 85 8.62 -2.60 -0.26
C ALA A 85 7.73 -1.35 -0.20
N LEU A 86 6.47 -1.57 0.16
CA LEU A 86 5.46 -0.55 0.39
C LEU A 86 5.09 -0.53 1.88
N PHE A 87 4.99 0.67 2.45
CA PHE A 87 4.55 0.87 3.83
C PHE A 87 3.39 1.85 3.81
N ILE A 88 2.26 1.44 4.38
CA ILE A 88 1.05 2.24 4.41
C ILE A 88 0.77 2.61 5.85
N GLU A 89 0.67 3.90 6.14
CA GLU A 89 0.25 4.37 7.44
C GLU A 89 -0.81 5.47 7.32
N THR A 90 -1.72 5.49 8.29
CA THR A 90 -2.73 6.52 8.46
C THR A 90 -2.42 7.37 9.68
N GLN A 91 -2.68 8.66 9.56
CA GLN A 91 -2.54 9.61 10.67
C GLN A 91 -3.75 10.53 10.75
N LEU A 92 -4.18 10.83 11.97
CA LEU A 92 -5.25 11.79 12.18
C LEU A 92 -4.69 13.21 12.08
N LEU A 93 -5.03 13.93 11.01
CA LEU A 93 -4.50 15.26 10.75
C LEU A 93 -5.27 16.33 11.51
N LYS A 94 -6.61 16.26 11.46
CA LYS A 94 -7.49 17.21 12.16
C LYS A 94 -8.76 16.52 12.65
N VAL A 95 -9.26 16.97 13.79
CA VAL A 95 -10.58 16.59 14.32
C VAL A 95 -11.41 17.86 14.55
N PRO A 96 -12.01 18.43 13.48
CA PRO A 96 -12.82 19.65 13.63
C PRO A 96 -13.97 19.49 14.62
N ASN A 97 -14.57 18.29 14.69
CA ASN A 97 -15.60 17.94 15.66
C ASN A 97 -15.73 16.42 15.79
N ARG A 98 -16.64 15.93 16.65
CA ARG A 98 -16.85 14.49 16.89
C ARG A 98 -17.26 13.69 15.64
N PHE A 99 -17.80 14.34 14.61
CA PHE A 99 -18.32 13.70 13.42
C PHE A 99 -17.32 13.70 12.26
N LEU A 100 -16.63 14.82 12.03
CA LEU A 100 -15.70 15.00 10.91
C LEU A 100 -14.26 14.78 11.37
N LYS A 101 -13.51 13.99 10.61
CA LYS A 101 -12.05 13.90 10.73
C LYS A 101 -11.40 14.12 9.39
N GLU A 102 -10.25 14.77 9.40
CA GLU A 102 -9.31 14.79 8.29
C GLU A 102 -8.23 13.76 8.59
N VAL A 103 -8.10 12.77 7.73
CA VAL A 103 -7.13 11.68 7.88
C VAL A 103 -6.13 11.79 6.75
N GLY A 104 -4.85 11.68 7.10
CA GLY A 104 -3.76 11.53 6.16
C GLY A 104 -3.45 10.06 5.94
N VAL A 105 -3.15 9.69 4.70
CA VAL A 105 -2.63 8.37 4.31
C VAL A 105 -1.26 8.60 3.71
N ALA A 106 -0.25 7.94 4.27
CA ALA A 106 1.10 7.93 3.75
C ALA A 106 1.37 6.57 3.12
N VAL A 107 1.71 6.55 1.83
CA VAL A 107 2.23 5.36 1.13
C VAL A 107 3.71 5.59 0.87
N THR A 108 4.55 4.92 1.63
CA THR A 108 6.00 4.96 1.46
C THR A 108 6.43 3.85 0.52
N VAL A 109 7.15 4.24 -0.52
CA VAL A 109 7.77 3.33 -1.48
C VAL A 109 9.26 3.27 -1.17
N PHE A 110 9.80 2.08 -0.93
CA PHE A 110 11.23 1.85 -0.87
C PHE A 110 11.67 0.84 -1.92
N CYS A 111 12.84 1.09 -2.50
CA CYS A 111 13.54 0.14 -3.34
C CYS A 111 15.02 0.13 -2.98
N HIS A 112 15.57 -1.08 -2.85
CA HIS A 112 17.00 -1.25 -2.71
C HIS A 112 17.74 -0.70 -3.95
N LYS A 113 18.92 -0.11 -3.74
CA LYS A 113 19.75 0.51 -4.79
C LYS A 113 20.04 -0.41 -5.96
N ASP A 114 20.13 -1.72 -5.71
CA ASP A 114 20.44 -2.71 -6.75
C ASP A 114 19.23 -3.01 -7.65
N LEU A 115 18.03 -2.61 -7.23
CA LEU A 115 16.77 -2.78 -7.95
C LEU A 115 16.20 -1.47 -8.51
N ILE A 116 16.84 -0.33 -8.21
CA ILE A 116 16.29 1.00 -8.52
C ILE A 116 16.15 1.23 -10.03
N HIS A 117 17.02 0.63 -10.84
CA HIS A 117 16.99 0.76 -12.28
C HIS A 117 16.13 -0.34 -12.90
N LEU A 118 15.20 0.06 -13.76
CA LEU A 118 14.44 -0.88 -14.58
C LEU A 118 15.34 -1.45 -15.67
N SER A 119 15.18 -2.75 -15.97
CA SER A 119 15.80 -3.36 -17.14
C SER A 119 15.24 -2.75 -18.44
N GLY A 120 15.93 -2.91 -19.58
CA GLY A 120 15.47 -2.41 -20.88
C GLY A 120 14.02 -2.82 -21.21
N PRO A 121 13.68 -4.13 -21.17
CA PRO A 121 12.33 -4.59 -21.41
C PRO A 121 11.28 -4.06 -20.41
N GLU A 122 11.62 -3.95 -19.11
CA GLU A 122 10.71 -3.36 -18.13
C GLU A 122 10.47 -1.88 -18.42
N LYS A 123 11.54 -1.14 -18.72
CA LYS A 123 11.46 0.30 -19.03
C LYS A 123 10.56 0.54 -20.24
N GLU A 124 10.70 -0.26 -21.29
CA GLU A 124 9.84 -0.19 -22.49
C GLU A 124 8.38 -0.51 -22.16
N TYR A 125 8.15 -1.56 -21.35
CA TYR A 125 6.81 -1.92 -20.89
C TYR A 125 6.12 -0.77 -20.15
N PHE A 126 6.79 -0.15 -19.17
CA PHE A 126 6.20 0.96 -18.40
C PHE A 126 6.07 2.25 -19.23
N ALA A 127 7.05 2.55 -20.09
CA ALA A 127 7.00 3.71 -20.98
C ALA A 127 5.80 3.64 -21.94
N SER A 128 5.46 2.45 -22.43
CA SER A 128 4.27 2.24 -23.28
C SER A 128 2.94 2.54 -22.57
N ARG A 129 2.95 2.57 -21.23
CA ARG A 129 1.79 2.84 -20.36
C ARG A 129 1.82 4.26 -19.78
N GLY A 130 2.73 5.12 -20.26
CA GLY A 130 2.89 6.48 -19.77
C GLY A 130 3.57 6.58 -18.39
N ILE A 131 4.25 5.53 -17.94
CA ILE A 131 4.94 5.47 -16.65
C ILE A 131 6.45 5.59 -16.89
N TYR A 132 7.11 6.53 -16.22
CA TYR A 132 8.51 6.88 -16.50
C TYR A 132 9.38 6.99 -15.23
N GLY A 133 10.70 7.05 -15.43
CA GLY A 133 11.68 7.26 -14.36
C GLY A 133 12.30 5.95 -13.86
N ASN A 134 12.85 5.99 -12.64
CA ASN A 134 13.38 4.81 -11.97
C ASN A 134 12.25 3.98 -11.32
N ARG A 135 12.57 2.84 -10.72
CA ARG A 135 11.57 1.93 -10.14
C ARG A 135 10.71 2.60 -9.07
N THR A 136 11.29 3.45 -8.22
CA THR A 136 10.54 4.23 -7.22
C THR A 136 9.60 5.24 -7.89
N ASP A 137 10.05 5.95 -8.93
CA ASP A 137 9.20 6.88 -9.68
C ASP A 137 8.02 6.17 -10.34
N CYS A 138 8.28 5.02 -10.94
CA CYS A 138 7.26 4.19 -11.59
C CYS A 138 6.24 3.67 -10.58
N LEU A 139 6.70 3.18 -9.41
CA LEU A 139 5.82 2.77 -8.32
C LEU A 139 4.94 3.91 -7.85
N CYS A 140 5.50 5.11 -7.69
CA CYS A 140 4.72 6.26 -7.28
C CYS A 140 3.59 6.59 -8.28
N GLN A 141 3.89 6.58 -9.58
CA GLN A 141 2.89 6.83 -10.63
C GLN A 141 1.81 5.74 -10.67
N THR A 142 2.18 4.47 -10.53
CA THR A 142 1.21 3.37 -10.52
C THR A 142 0.29 3.44 -9.30
N ILE A 143 0.84 3.69 -8.11
CA ILE A 143 0.08 3.84 -6.86
C ILE A 143 -0.88 5.03 -6.95
N ASP A 144 -0.40 6.18 -7.40
CA ASP A 144 -1.25 7.38 -7.56
C ASP A 144 -2.40 7.12 -8.54
N ARG A 145 -2.09 6.51 -9.70
CA ARG A 145 -3.11 6.11 -10.69
C ARG A 145 -4.17 5.18 -10.10
N LEU A 146 -3.79 4.24 -9.23
CA LEU A 146 -4.72 3.32 -8.57
C LEU A 146 -5.62 4.04 -7.56
N ILE A 147 -5.03 4.85 -6.67
CA ILE A 147 -5.79 5.55 -5.63
C ILE A 147 -6.75 6.57 -6.26
N MET A 148 -6.30 7.28 -7.29
CA MET A 148 -7.09 8.27 -8.02
C MET A 148 -8.13 7.65 -8.98
N SER A 149 -8.10 6.32 -9.20
CA SER A 149 -9.08 5.64 -10.05
C SER A 149 -10.46 5.61 -9.39
N LEU A 150 -11.42 6.33 -10.00
CA LEU A 150 -12.78 6.49 -9.50
C LEU A 150 -13.48 5.17 -9.14
N THR A 151 -13.25 4.11 -9.92
CA THR A 151 -13.89 2.81 -9.73
C THR A 151 -13.46 2.15 -8.41
N VAL A 152 -12.23 2.42 -7.98
CA VAL A 152 -11.59 1.77 -6.84
C VAL A 152 -11.76 2.60 -5.58
N THR A 153 -11.65 3.93 -5.67
CA THR A 153 -11.97 4.80 -4.54
C THR A 153 -13.45 4.66 -4.15
N ASP A 154 -14.34 4.39 -5.09
CA ASP A 154 -15.77 4.19 -4.81
C ASP A 154 -16.08 2.93 -4.00
N SER A 155 -15.29 1.86 -4.12
CA SER A 155 -15.48 0.64 -3.31
C SER A 155 -15.11 0.92 -1.84
N ILE A 156 -13.99 1.60 -1.60
CA ILE A 156 -13.54 2.03 -0.27
C ILE A 156 -14.54 3.02 0.35
N LYS A 157 -15.00 4.02 -0.41
CA LYS A 157 -16.02 4.99 0.05
C LYS A 157 -17.30 4.29 0.51
N LYS A 158 -17.82 3.34 -0.27
CA LYS A 158 -19.02 2.56 0.08
C LYS A 158 -18.83 1.78 1.37
N ASN A 159 -17.65 1.22 1.59
CA ASN A 159 -17.37 0.37 2.74
C ASN A 159 -17.10 1.15 4.03
N TYR A 160 -16.50 2.35 3.96
CA TYR A 160 -15.96 3.06 5.14
C TYR A 160 -16.51 4.47 5.40
N ALA A 161 -17.53 4.93 4.66
CA ALA A 161 -18.14 6.26 4.85
C ALA A 161 -17.12 7.42 4.82
N ILE A 162 -16.14 7.31 3.93
CA ILE A 162 -15.15 8.35 3.67
C ILE A 162 -15.55 9.18 2.44
N GLY A 163 -15.06 10.41 2.37
CA GLY A 163 -15.07 11.22 1.15
C GLY A 163 -13.98 10.79 0.18
N ASP A 164 -13.75 11.61 -0.84
CA ASP A 164 -12.69 11.36 -1.82
C ASP A 164 -11.30 11.39 -1.16
N MET A 165 -10.44 10.46 -1.58
CA MET A 165 -9.03 10.50 -1.28
C MET A 165 -8.35 11.33 -2.37
N GLN A 166 -7.51 12.27 -1.97
CA GLN A 166 -6.79 13.19 -2.87
C GLN A 166 -5.35 13.34 -2.40
N LEU A 167 -4.45 13.72 -3.31
CA LEU A 167 -3.08 14.10 -2.91
C LEU A 167 -3.13 15.24 -1.88
N SER A 168 -2.26 15.16 -0.89
CA SER A 168 -2.14 16.17 0.15
C SER A 168 -1.71 17.50 -0.45
N GLU A 169 -2.46 18.57 -0.16
CA GLU A 169 -2.08 19.93 -0.56
C GLU A 169 -0.72 20.35 0.01
N LYS A 170 -0.38 19.83 1.19
CA LYS A 170 0.91 20.05 1.83
C LYS A 170 1.81 18.85 1.61
N GLU A 171 2.93 19.07 0.93
CA GLU A 171 3.98 18.06 0.72
C GLU A 171 3.43 16.74 0.17
N PRO A 172 2.79 16.74 -1.02
CA PRO A 172 2.16 15.55 -1.61
C PRO A 172 3.15 14.41 -1.86
N VAL A 173 4.41 14.74 -2.12
CA VAL A 173 5.51 13.79 -2.24
C VAL A 173 6.65 14.24 -1.34
N LYS A 174 7.13 13.36 -0.46
CA LYS A 174 8.27 13.61 0.44
C LYS A 174 9.42 12.65 0.14
N LEU A 175 10.62 13.10 0.46
CA LEU A 175 11.81 12.25 0.44
C LEU A 175 12.02 11.70 1.85
N PRO A 176 11.85 10.38 2.07
CA PRO A 176 12.26 9.74 3.30
C PRO A 176 13.79 9.65 3.38
N GLU A 177 14.29 9.47 4.60
CA GLU A 177 15.68 9.07 4.87
C GLU A 177 15.69 7.58 5.24
N PRO A 178 15.70 6.66 4.25
CA PRO A 178 15.80 5.24 4.58
C PRO A 178 17.20 4.87 5.10
N GLY A 179 17.29 3.70 5.73
CA GLY A 179 18.57 3.09 6.09
C GLY A 179 19.46 2.85 4.86
N SER A 180 20.73 2.51 5.11
CA SER A 180 21.74 2.34 4.07
C SER A 180 21.29 1.39 2.95
N GLY A 181 21.42 1.83 1.70
CA GLY A 181 21.16 0.99 0.51
C GLY A 181 19.77 1.09 -0.08
N PHE A 182 18.88 1.91 0.48
CA PHE A 182 17.53 2.10 -0.05
C PHE A 182 17.32 3.53 -0.58
N TYR A 183 16.44 3.65 -1.56
CA TYR A 183 15.87 4.91 -2.03
C TYR A 183 14.35 4.83 -1.90
N GLY A 184 13.71 5.97 -1.62
CA GLY A 184 12.26 5.98 -1.52
C GLY A 184 11.61 7.33 -1.68
N LYS A 185 10.28 7.29 -1.65
CA LYS A 185 9.38 8.44 -1.69
C LYS A 185 8.16 8.13 -0.83
N ILE A 186 7.62 9.15 -0.18
CA ILE A 186 6.34 9.07 0.54
C ILE A 186 5.30 9.83 -0.27
N LEU A 187 4.27 9.13 -0.75
CA LEU A 187 3.06 9.74 -1.30
C LEU A 187 2.09 10.02 -0.17
N SER A 188 1.70 11.28 -0.01
CA SER A 188 0.80 11.73 1.03
C SER A 188 -0.55 12.07 0.42
N TYR A 189 -1.60 11.42 0.94
CA TYR A 189 -2.99 11.66 0.58
C TYR A 189 -3.79 12.12 1.79
N THR A 190 -4.92 12.74 1.55
CA THR A 190 -5.90 13.09 2.57
C THR A 190 -7.29 12.65 2.16
N TYR A 191 -8.11 12.31 3.14
CA TYR A 191 -9.55 12.12 2.96
C TYR A 191 -10.31 12.61 4.18
N HIS A 192 -11.59 12.90 4.00
CA HIS A 192 -12.49 13.23 5.10
C HIS A 192 -13.29 12.01 5.53
N SER A 193 -13.23 11.69 6.82
CA SER A 193 -14.09 10.68 7.44
C SER A 193 -15.36 11.36 7.95
N ASN A 194 -16.51 10.85 7.53
CA ASN A 194 -17.81 11.26 8.06
C ASN A 194 -18.33 10.18 8.99
N TYR A 195 -18.50 10.50 10.27
CA TYR A 195 -19.17 9.63 11.21
C TYR A 195 -20.64 9.51 10.85
N GLN A 196 -21.01 8.44 10.13
CA GLN A 196 -22.41 8.11 9.88
C GLN A 196 -22.89 7.11 10.93
N ILE A 197 -24.00 7.44 11.57
CA ILE A 197 -24.78 6.48 12.36
C ILE A 197 -25.41 5.51 11.37
N ARG A 198 -24.80 4.32 11.16
CA ARG A 198 -25.40 3.28 10.32
C ARG A 198 -26.66 2.76 11.03
N LYS A 199 -27.84 3.15 10.54
CA LYS A 199 -29.09 2.43 10.87
C LYS A 199 -29.01 1.05 10.23
N LYS A 200 -29.25 -0.02 11.00
CA LYS A 200 -29.41 -1.37 10.43
C LYS A 200 -30.46 -1.27 9.31
N ARG A 201 -30.11 -1.71 8.11
CA ARG A 201 -31.14 -2.18 7.17
C ARG A 201 -31.74 -3.41 7.83
N ASN A 202 -32.98 -3.30 8.27
CA ASN A 202 -33.77 -4.48 8.63
C ASN A 202 -33.90 -5.29 7.34
N GLY A 203 -33.23 -6.44 7.31
CA GLY A 203 -33.64 -7.56 6.46
C GLY A 203 -34.87 -8.21 7.06
#